data_AF-A0A239AL74-F1
#
_entry.id   AF-A0A239AL74-F1
#
_cell.length_a   1.000
_cell.length_b   1.000
_cell.length_c   1.000
_cell.angle_alpha   90.00
_cell.angle_beta   90.00
_cell.angle_gamma   90.00
#
_symmetry.space_group_name_H-M   'P 1'
#
loop_
_entity.id
_entity.type
_entity.pdbx_description
1 polymer ?
#
loop_
_entity_poly.entity_id
_entity_poly.type
_entity_poly.pdbx_seq_one_letter_code
_entity_poly.pdbx_strand_id
1 'polypeptide(L)' 'MTVPRFVLARSAGDSVTLRDTQKKRLAAIFPRDTSLPEVTAEAAAVRMAEVCAKALNLVHEAAQAKKQQEGGK' A
#
# COMPACT_ATOMS: atom_id res chain seq x y z
N MET A 1 -9.38 -9.69 -13.23
CA MET A 1 -8.30 -9.32 -12.28
C MET A 1 -8.86 -8.33 -11.28
N THR A 2 -8.85 -8.67 -9.99
CA THR A 2 -9.29 -7.77 -8.91
C THR A 2 -8.30 -6.62 -8.82
N VAL A 3 -8.77 -5.38 -8.87
CA VAL A 3 -7.92 -4.20 -8.67
C VAL A 3 -7.38 -4.21 -7.24
N PRO A 4 -6.06 -4.05 -7.00
CA PRO A 4 -5.51 -4.02 -5.65
C PRO A 4 -6.14 -2.89 -4.82
N ARG A 5 -6.49 -3.20 -3.57
CA ARG A 5 -7.15 -2.24 -2.66
C ARG A 5 -6.17 -1.18 -2.17
N PHE A 6 -4.96 -1.59 -1.81
CA PHE A 6 -3.92 -0.69 -1.34
C PHE A 6 -2.93 -0.42 -2.48
N VAL A 7 -2.79 0.84 -2.86
CA VAL A 7 -1.96 1.27 -3.99
C VAL A 7 -1.11 2.47 -3.60
N LEU A 8 0.03 2.65 -4.27
CA LEU A 8 0.84 3.85 -4.15
C LEU A 8 0.09 5.00 -4.85
N ALA A 9 -0.09 6.13 -4.17
CA ALA A 9 -0.91 7.24 -4.68
C ALA A 9 -0.12 8.45 -5.16
N ARG A 10 1.08 8.69 -4.59
CA ARG A 10 2.11 9.63 -5.08
C ARG A 10 3.28 9.71 -4.09
N SER A 11 4.47 10.02 -4.61
CA SER A 11 5.50 10.75 -3.86
C SER A 11 5.01 12.20 -3.72
N ALA A 12 4.59 12.61 -2.53
CA ALA A 12 4.19 14.00 -2.27
C ALA A 12 5.23 14.62 -1.32
N GLY A 13 6.05 15.53 -1.87
CA GLY A 13 7.17 16.12 -1.14
C GLY A 13 8.16 15.04 -0.69
N ASP A 14 8.46 15.02 0.62
CA ASP A 14 9.43 14.12 1.23
C ASP A 14 8.90 12.74 1.62
N SER A 15 7.81 12.26 1.01
CA SER A 15 7.21 10.97 1.38
C SER A 15 6.49 10.27 0.25
N VAL A 16 6.42 8.94 0.35
CA VAL A 16 5.60 8.07 -0.49
C VAL A 16 4.34 7.70 0.27
N THR A 17 3.18 7.78 -0.39
CA THR A 17 1.88 7.53 0.26
C THR A 17 1.21 6.27 -0.28
N LEU A 18 0.64 5.48 0.63
CA LEU A 18 -0.28 4.39 0.31
C LEU A 18 -1.72 4.84 0.51
N ARG A 19 -2.58 4.51 -0.45
CA ARG A 19 -4.01 4.83 -0.45
C ARG A 19 -4.84 3.56 -0.48
N ASP A 20 -5.90 3.57 0.32
CA ASP A 20 -6.97 2.59 0.26
C ASP A 20 -7.98 3.04 -0.80
N THR A 21 -8.03 2.36 -1.94
CA THR A 21 -8.91 2.68 -3.07
C THR A 21 -10.37 2.41 -2.75
N GLN A 22 -10.66 1.44 -1.88
CA GLN A 22 -12.02 1.08 -1.49
C GLN A 22 -12.61 2.11 -0.51
N LYS A 23 -11.82 2.54 0.48
CA LYS A 23 -12.23 3.57 1.46
C LYS A 23 -11.93 4.99 1.00
N LYS A 24 -11.29 5.15 -0.17
CA LYS A 24 -10.87 6.42 -0.78
C LYS A 24 -10.02 7.31 0.13
N ARG A 25 -9.27 6.72 1.06
CA ARG A 25 -8.51 7.43 2.11
C ARG A 25 -7.03 7.06 2.11
N LEU A 26 -6.21 7.88 2.78
CA LEU A 26 -4.81 7.56 3.07
C LEU A 26 -4.74 6.34 4.01
N ALA A 27 -3.85 5.40 3.68
CA ALA A 27 -3.61 4.20 4.47
C ALA A 27 -2.32 4.31 5.27
N ALA A 28 -1.23 4.77 4.65
CA ALA A 28 0.07 4.95 5.30
C ALA A 28 0.93 5.99 4.57
N ILE A 29 1.92 6.53 5.28
CA ILE A 29 2.94 7.46 4.76
C ILE A 29 4.31 6.86 5.05
N PHE A 30 5.20 6.88 4.05
CA PHE A 30 6.58 6.43 4.14
C PHE A 30 7.48 7.64 3.90
N PRO A 31 8.03 8.26 4.95
CA PRO A 31 8.95 9.38 4.79
C PRO A 31 10.24 8.93 4.11
N ARG A 32 10.81 9.81 3.29
CA ARG A 32 12.16 9.66 2.73
C ARG A 32 13.17 9.85 3.85
N ASP A 33 14.19 9.01 3.88
CA ASP A 33 15.31 9.17 4.79
C ASP A 33 16.18 10.35 4.32
N THR A 34 16.17 11.45 5.07
CA THR A 34 16.89 12.68 4.73
C THR A 34 18.41 12.56 4.90
N SER A 35 18.90 11.47 5.51
CA SER A 35 20.33 11.19 5.58
C SER A 35 20.91 10.62 4.27
N LEU A 36 20.04 10.19 3.34
CA LEU A 36 20.42 9.61 2.07
C LEU A 36 20.26 10.62 0.91
N PRO A 37 20.99 10.44 -0.21
CA PRO A 37 20.74 11.20 -1.43
C PRO A 37 19.29 11.05 -1.88
N GLU A 38 18.67 12.13 -2.37
CA GLU A 38 17.22 12.21 -2.64
C GLU A 38 16.68 11.02 -3.45
N VAL A 39 17.34 10.67 -4.56
CA VAL A 39 16.94 9.56 -5.43
C VAL A 39 17.00 8.21 -4.69
N THR A 40 17.98 8.04 -3.81
CA THR A 40 18.13 6.81 -3.01
C THR A 40 17.06 6.75 -1.92
N ALA A 41 16.81 7.87 -1.25
CA ALA A 41 15.79 8.00 -0.22
C ALA A 41 14.38 7.74 -0.79
N GLU A 42 14.08 8.29 -1.97
CA GLU A 42 12.83 8.03 -2.68
C GLU A 42 12.71 6.55 -3.07
N ALA A 43 13.73 5.96 -3.71
CA ALA A 43 13.69 4.56 -4.09
C ALA A 43 13.50 3.62 -2.88
N ALA A 44 14.12 3.95 -1.74
CA ALA A 44 13.92 3.20 -0.50
C ALA A 44 12.47 3.32 0.01
N ALA A 45 11.93 4.54 0.09
CA ALA A 45 10.55 4.78 0.51
C ALA A 45 9.52 4.10 -0.41
N VAL A 46 9.76 4.13 -1.73
CA VAL A 46 8.92 3.43 -2.72
C VAL A 46 8.92 1.93 -2.47
N ARG A 47 10.10 1.31 -2.31
CA ARG A 47 10.21 -0.13 -2.03
C ARG A 47 9.49 -0.53 -0.74
N MET A 48 9.64 0.27 0.32
CA MET A 48 8.91 0.02 1.57
C MET A 48 7.40 0.09 1.37
N ALA A 49 6.91 1.11 0.66
CA ALA A 49 5.50 1.27 0.35
C ALA A 49 4.96 0.09 -0.50
N GLU A 50 5.71 -0.38 -1.50
CA GLU A 50 5.33 -1.52 -2.34
C GLU A 50 5.21 -2.82 -1.53
N VAL A 51 6.18 -3.10 -0.67
CA VAL A 51 6.16 -4.29 0.21
C VAL A 51 4.95 -4.24 1.14
N CYS A 52 4.71 -3.09 1.77
CA CYS A 52 3.53 -2.91 2.63
C CYS A 52 2.22 -3.04 1.85
N ALA A 53 2.11 -2.45 0.65
CA ALA A 53 0.92 -2.56 -0.18
C ALA A 53 0.61 -4.02 -0.53
N LYS A 54 1.64 -4.78 -0.94
CA LYS A 54 1.50 -6.20 -1.27
C LYS A 54 1.02 -7.00 -0.07
N ALA A 55 1.62 -6.80 1.11
CA ALA A 55 1.21 -7.49 2.33
C ALA A 55 -0.25 -7.18 2.71
N LEU A 56 -0.66 -5.91 2.65
CA LEU A 56 -2.04 -5.51 2.95
C LEU A 56 -3.06 -6.07 1.96
N ASN A 57 -2.71 -6.13 0.68
CA ASN A 57 -3.57 -6.72 -0.35
C ASN A 57 -3.74 -8.23 -0.13
N LEU A 58 -2.67 -8.97 0.22
CA LEU A 58 -2.77 -10.41 0.53
C LEU A 58 -3.70 -10.68 1.72
N VAL A 59 -3.59 -9.89 2.80
CA VAL A 59 -4.49 -10.01 3.96
C VAL A 59 -5.93 -9.69 3.57
N HIS A 60 -6.14 -8.68 2.71
CA HIS A 60 -7.46 -8.33 2.23
C HIS A 60 -8.08 -9.45 1.37
N GLU A 61 -7.33 -10.01 0.44
CA GLU A 61 -7.75 -11.13 -0.41
C GLU A 61 -8.13 -12.35 0.43
N ALA A 62 -7.30 -12.72 1.41
CA ALA A 62 -7.60 -13.81 2.34
C ALA A 62 -8.88 -13.56 3.14
N ALA A 63 -9.12 -12.32 3.59
CA ALA A 63 -10.34 -11.96 4.29
C ALA A 63 -11.59 -12.00 3.39
N GLN A 64 -11.48 -11.64 2.11
CA GLN A 64 -12.58 -11.75 1.14
C GLN A 64 -12.92 -13.21 0.83
N ALA A 65 -11.91 -14.06 0.64
CA ALA A 65 -12.10 -15.48 0.36
C ALA A 65 -12.85 -16.19 1.50
N LYS A 66 -12.53 -15.89 2.77
CA LYS A 66 -13.25 -16.44 3.93
C LYS A 66 -14.74 -16.07 3.94
N LYS A 67 -15.06 -14.80 3.66
CA LYS A 67 -16.46 -14.34 3.61
C LYS A 67 -17.28 -15.01 2.51
N GLN A 68 -16.66 -15.30 1.35
CA GLN A 68 -17.33 -16.01 0.27
C GLN A 68 -17.63 -17.48 0.64
N GLN A 69 -16.78 -18.12 1.45
CA GLN A 69 -17.03 -19.48 1.94
C GLN A 69 -18.11 -19.53 3.02
N GLU A 70 -18.19 -18.50 3.87
CA GLU A 70 -19.17 -18.43 4.95
C GLU A 70 -20.58 -18.03 4.47
N GLY A 71 -20.70 -17.20 3.43
CA GLY A 71 -21.99 -16.76 2.88
C GLY A 71 -22.62 -17.71 1.84
N GLY A 72 -21.98 -18.85 1.55
CA GLY A 72 -22.44 -19.86 0.59
C GLY A 72 -23.04 -21.12 1.23
N LYS A 73 -23.28 -21.12 2.55
CA LYS A 73 -24.05 -22.13 3.27
C LYS A 73 -25.43 -21.60 3.60
#